data_AF-A0A2E0SM43-F1
#
_entry.id   AF-A0A2E0SM43-F1
#
_cell.length_a   1.000
_cell.length_b   1.000
_cell.length_c   1.000
_cell.angle_alpha   90.00
_cell.angle_beta   90.00
_cell.angle_gamma   90.00
#
_symmetry.space_group_name_H-M   'P 1'
#
loop_
_entity.id
_entity.type
_entity.pdbx_description
1 polymer ?
#
loop_
_entity_poly.entity_id
_entity_poly.type
_entity_poly.pdbx_seq_one_letter_code
_entity_poly.pdbx_strand_id
1 'polypeptide(L)'
;MDAGLEEASMLTTHLTTRTSRSTAPASRGGFTLVELLVSITLVVIMMYAFSQVFRIATETIIQTRGIANNDEKARTLTTILKSDLETRTFKTVAPWGPDEDPDNDYPPLTDLKPAERTGYFYVSENDINDDSDDVFQLTVDRFNGDAVPNTSFNNLIFGQAVAINGAITEENQPIWDDFDPKTDSSGEFRGTGASQFAEVCYFVRNGSLYRRVLLVRRPMDRDNMDYQPDDGTTDLIVDEYDSEDPNSAVGESDFWRDFDYSAYLDTTPATPKVNFNGVGNGESSLENFGGVAKPLADPVHRFGFDFESGLPREFVNGNTEYIGRYTHEETSHLNFGYPGRLPVAGSPMSAADTPTLALTQGVVSAFSGGDRISEDLLLTNVMSFDVKLWDESLGAFADVGHATSGGDFFYDDTAASAVQQNYGPLSDYDDTVPDYTPPAVADRGHVFDTWHPAIDRYDSTVGPDVPPYRPTRIDASFTEPVPRPIRAIQITIRYRDPQSDKTRQLTLQHSLID
;
A
#
# COMPACT_ATOMS: atom_id res chain seq x y z
N MET A 1 -12.78 9.96 65.50
CA MET A 1 -13.44 11.28 65.59
C MET A 1 -14.32 11.34 64.35
N ASP A 2 -15.63 11.15 64.32
CA ASP A 2 -16.75 11.05 65.28
C ASP A 2 -17.45 9.69 65.08
N ALA A 3 -18.00 8.94 66.03
CA ALA A 3 -18.87 9.21 67.19
C ALA A 3 -20.34 9.53 66.82
N GLY A 4 -21.24 8.58 67.11
CA GLY A 4 -22.71 8.71 67.04
C GLY A 4 -23.39 7.36 66.84
N LEU A 5 -23.40 6.46 67.84
CA LEU A 5 -24.47 6.27 68.86
C LEU A 5 -25.77 5.73 68.24
N GLU A 6 -26.00 4.42 68.34
CA GLU A 6 -26.74 3.75 69.43
C GLU A 6 -28.25 4.04 69.41
N GLU A 7 -29.02 3.05 68.98
CA GLU A 7 -30.31 2.78 69.62
C GLU A 7 -30.56 1.26 69.66
N ALA A 8 -30.21 0.68 70.82
CA ALA A 8 -30.64 -0.64 71.25
C ALA A 8 -31.56 -0.43 72.47
N SER A 9 -32.87 -0.60 72.29
CA SER A 9 -33.88 -0.69 73.35
C SER A 9 -35.19 -1.06 72.64
N MET A 10 -36.05 -1.99 73.05
CA MET A 10 -36.26 -2.60 74.35
C MET A 10 -37.07 -3.88 74.06
N LEU A 11 -36.48 -5.04 74.30
CA LEU A 11 -37.16 -6.34 74.21
C LEU A 11 -37.83 -6.56 75.57
N THR A 12 -39.15 -6.43 75.67
CA THR A 12 -39.91 -6.85 76.86
C THR A 12 -41.17 -7.61 76.47
N THR A 13 -41.14 -8.84 76.94
CA THR A 13 -42.07 -9.95 76.87
C THR A 13 -43.48 -9.57 77.34
N HIS A 14 -44.49 -9.75 76.49
CA HIS A 14 -45.86 -9.99 76.92
C HIS A 14 -46.42 -11.24 76.20
N LEU A 15 -46.24 -12.38 76.86
CA LEU A 15 -46.98 -13.61 76.61
C LEU A 15 -48.48 -13.32 76.80
N THR A 16 -49.22 -13.25 75.70
CA THR A 16 -50.69 -13.26 75.72
C THR A 16 -51.18 -14.46 74.93
N THR A 17 -51.59 -15.48 75.69
CA THR A 17 -52.25 -16.70 75.25
C THR A 17 -53.50 -16.36 74.43
N ARG A 18 -53.53 -16.73 73.14
CA ARG A 18 -54.77 -16.74 72.37
C ARG A 18 -54.82 -17.94 71.42
N THR A 19 -55.44 -19.00 71.95
CA THR A 19 -56.30 -19.98 71.25
C THR A 19 -55.89 -20.37 69.83
N SER A 20 -55.41 -21.60 69.70
CA SER A 20 -55.37 -22.35 68.45
C SER A 20 -56.76 -22.36 67.80
N ARG A 21 -56.95 -21.53 66.77
CA ARG A 21 -57.95 -21.84 65.74
C ARG A 21 -57.33 -22.89 64.85
N SER A 22 -57.84 -24.11 64.97
CA SER A 22 -57.77 -25.13 63.92
C SER A 22 -58.24 -24.50 62.61
N THR A 23 -57.29 -24.04 61.79
CA THR A 23 -57.52 -23.92 60.36
C THR A 23 -57.71 -25.34 59.86
N ALA A 24 -58.96 -25.68 59.53
CA ALA A 24 -59.29 -26.88 58.79
C ALA A 24 -58.29 -27.06 57.63
N PRO A 25 -57.87 -28.29 57.30
CA PRO A 25 -57.06 -28.51 56.12
C PRO A 25 -57.86 -28.00 54.94
N ALA A 26 -57.50 -26.81 54.43
CA ALA A 26 -57.99 -26.36 53.14
C ALA A 26 -57.56 -27.47 52.18
N SER A 27 -58.53 -28.24 51.68
CA SER A 27 -58.29 -29.22 50.64
C SER A 27 -57.59 -28.46 49.54
N ARG A 28 -56.29 -28.67 49.39
CA ARG A 28 -55.54 -28.17 48.24
C ARG A 28 -56.19 -28.86 47.05
N GLY A 29 -57.08 -28.16 46.36
CA GLY A 29 -57.64 -28.64 45.11
C GLY A 29 -56.45 -28.97 44.21
N GLY A 30 -56.29 -30.24 43.86
CA GLY A 30 -55.33 -30.60 42.83
C GLY A 30 -55.70 -29.85 41.56
N PHE A 31 -54.72 -29.27 40.88
CA PHE A 31 -54.94 -28.60 39.62
C PHE A 31 -55.72 -29.52 38.69
N THR A 32 -56.83 -29.03 38.15
CA THR A 32 -57.55 -29.74 37.11
C THR A 32 -56.64 -29.88 35.90
N LEU A 33 -56.81 -30.94 35.11
CA LEU A 33 -56.00 -31.19 33.92
C LEU A 33 -55.99 -29.97 32.99
N VAL A 34 -57.10 -29.23 32.93
CA VAL A 34 -57.25 -27.98 32.17
C VAL A 34 -56.39 -26.86 32.76
N GLU A 35 -56.37 -26.64 34.07
CA GLU A 35 -55.52 -25.61 34.70
C GLU A 35 -54.03 -25.92 34.55
N LEU A 36 -53.65 -27.20 34.62
CA LEU A 36 -52.26 -27.63 34.40
C LEU A 36 -51.85 -27.42 32.94
N LEU A 37 -52.75 -27.69 31.98
CA LEU A 37 -52.52 -27.43 30.55
C LEU A 37 -52.38 -25.92 30.28
N VAL A 38 -53.30 -25.10 30.79
CA VAL A 38 -53.26 -23.63 30.63
C VAL A 38 -51.99 -23.05 31.26
N SER A 39 -51.59 -23.53 32.43
CA SER A 39 -50.37 -23.06 33.11
C SER A 39 -49.11 -23.40 32.30
N ILE A 40 -49.02 -24.62 31.75
CA ILE A 40 -47.89 -25.01 30.88
C ILE A 40 -47.90 -24.17 29.61
N THR A 41 -49.04 -23.99 28.96
CA THR A 41 -49.14 -23.15 27.75
C THR A 41 -48.69 -21.71 28.04
N LEU A 42 -49.08 -21.15 29.18
CA LEU A 42 -48.69 -19.80 29.58
C LEU A 42 -47.18 -19.69 29.83
N VAL A 43 -46.58 -20.67 30.51
CA VAL A 43 -45.12 -20.72 30.72
C VAL A 43 -44.37 -20.86 29.40
N VAL A 44 -44.85 -21.70 28.47
CA VAL A 44 -44.23 -21.86 27.15
C VAL A 44 -44.33 -20.57 26.33
N ILE A 45 -45.48 -19.88 26.38
CA ILE A 45 -45.64 -18.57 25.73
C ILE A 45 -44.72 -17.52 26.34
N MET A 46 -44.57 -17.49 27.67
CA MET A 46 -43.63 -16.58 28.34
C MET A 46 -42.19 -16.88 27.97
N MET A 47 -41.80 -18.16 27.92
CA MET A 47 -40.46 -18.57 27.51
C MET A 47 -40.18 -18.22 26.03
N TYR A 48 -41.19 -18.36 25.17
CA TYR A 48 -41.11 -17.93 23.78
C TYR A 48 -40.98 -16.40 23.66
N ALA A 49 -41.78 -15.63 24.40
CA ALA A 49 -41.67 -14.17 24.38
C ALA A 49 -40.29 -13.69 24.87
N PHE A 50 -39.75 -14.31 25.93
CA PHE A 50 -38.42 -13.98 26.45
C PHE A 50 -37.31 -14.32 25.44
N SER A 51 -37.39 -15.48 24.77
CA SER A 51 -36.40 -15.84 23.76
C SER A 51 -36.42 -14.90 22.55
N GLN A 52 -37.61 -14.41 22.13
CA GLN A 52 -37.73 -13.41 21.07
C GLN A 52 -37.08 -12.08 21.46
N VAL A 53 -37.35 -11.58 22.68
CA VAL A 53 -36.74 -10.33 23.17
C VAL A 53 -35.23 -10.47 23.28
N PHE A 54 -34.75 -11.60 23.82
CA PHE A 54 -33.32 -11.86 23.93
C PHE A 54 -32.63 -11.93 22.57
N ARG A 55 -33.27 -12.56 21.56
CA ARG A 55 -32.76 -12.61 20.19
C ARG A 55 -32.63 -11.21 19.60
N ILE A 56 -33.69 -10.41 19.64
CA ILE A 56 -33.70 -9.04 19.10
C ILE A 56 -32.62 -8.18 19.79
N ALA A 57 -32.51 -8.29 21.12
CA ALA A 57 -31.50 -7.56 21.88
C ALA A 57 -30.08 -7.97 21.47
N THR A 58 -29.82 -9.28 21.30
CA THR A 58 -28.50 -9.79 20.90
C THR A 58 -28.13 -9.37 19.48
N GLU A 59 -29.07 -9.49 18.53
CA GLU A 59 -28.88 -9.03 17.14
C GLU A 59 -28.53 -7.53 17.10
N THR A 60 -29.22 -6.72 17.90
CA THR A 60 -28.94 -5.27 18.01
C THR A 60 -27.54 -5.01 18.56
N ILE A 61 -27.10 -5.75 19.57
CA ILE A 61 -25.76 -5.60 20.15
C ILE A 61 -24.67 -6.00 19.15
N ILE A 62 -24.87 -7.07 18.38
CA ILE A 62 -23.93 -7.51 17.34
C ILE A 62 -23.84 -6.46 16.23
N GLN A 63 -24.99 -5.95 15.75
CA GLN A 63 -25.02 -4.92 14.72
C GLN A 63 -24.36 -3.61 15.18
N THR A 64 -24.63 -3.17 16.41
CA THR A 64 -24.02 -1.93 16.94
C THR A 64 -22.50 -2.06 17.10
N ARG A 65 -22.00 -3.21 17.57
CA ARG A 65 -20.56 -3.49 17.61
C ARG A 65 -19.95 -3.57 16.22
N GLY A 66 -20.61 -4.23 15.28
CA GLY A 66 -20.16 -4.31 13.89
C GLY A 66 -20.01 -2.93 13.24
N ILE A 67 -21.01 -2.06 13.43
CA ILE A 67 -20.98 -0.68 12.93
C ILE A 67 -19.82 0.10 13.56
N ALA A 68 -19.62 0.01 14.89
CA ALA A 68 -18.55 0.73 15.57
C ALA A 68 -17.15 0.29 15.10
N ASN A 69 -16.91 -1.03 15.02
CA ASN A 69 -15.63 -1.57 14.56
C ASN A 69 -15.33 -1.18 13.10
N ASN A 70 -16.35 -1.13 12.24
CA ASN A 70 -16.16 -0.71 10.86
C ASN A 70 -15.90 0.79 10.70
N ASP A 71 -16.53 1.63 11.52
CA ASP A 71 -16.26 3.06 11.55
C ASP A 71 -14.82 3.33 12.00
N GLU A 72 -14.34 2.59 13.01
CA GLU A 72 -12.94 2.64 13.44
C GLU A 72 -11.98 2.24 12.31
N LYS A 73 -12.22 1.11 11.62
CA LYS A 73 -11.41 0.69 10.46
C LYS A 73 -11.40 1.71 9.33
N ALA A 74 -12.57 2.27 9.00
CA ALA A 74 -12.68 3.28 7.95
C ALA A 74 -11.90 4.56 8.30
N ARG A 75 -11.92 4.99 9.56
CA ARG A 75 -11.12 6.14 10.02
C ARG A 75 -9.63 5.85 9.99
N THR A 76 -9.20 4.68 10.43
CA THR A 76 -7.77 4.29 10.37
C THR A 76 -7.28 4.29 8.93
N LEU A 77 -8.03 3.65 8.01
CA LEU A 77 -7.74 3.65 6.58
C LEU A 77 -7.63 5.07 6.01
N THR A 78 -8.62 5.92 6.29
CA THR A 78 -8.62 7.32 5.83
C THR A 78 -7.42 8.09 6.37
N THR A 79 -7.07 7.87 7.63
CA THR A 79 -5.93 8.55 8.29
C THR A 79 -4.61 8.15 7.64
N ILE A 80 -4.41 6.84 7.40
CA ILE A 80 -3.19 6.33 6.76
C ILE A 80 -3.07 6.88 5.33
N LEU A 81 -4.12 6.71 4.51
CA LEU A 81 -4.11 7.13 3.11
C LEU A 81 -3.92 8.64 2.97
N LYS A 82 -4.62 9.43 3.80
CA LYS A 82 -4.45 10.88 3.81
C LYS A 82 -3.04 11.28 4.28
N SER A 83 -2.51 10.61 5.30
CA SER A 83 -1.15 10.88 5.76
C SER A 83 -0.13 10.62 4.66
N ASP A 84 -0.25 9.53 3.93
CA ASP A 84 0.69 9.20 2.84
C ASP A 84 0.60 10.23 1.71
N LEU A 85 -0.62 10.65 1.33
CA LEU A 85 -0.85 11.70 0.33
C LEU A 85 -0.35 13.09 0.76
N GLU A 86 -0.50 13.45 2.05
CA GLU A 86 0.03 14.69 2.61
C GLU A 86 1.57 14.70 2.62
N THR A 87 2.19 13.53 2.84
CA THR A 87 3.65 13.38 2.91
C THR A 87 4.29 12.98 1.58
N ARG A 88 3.58 13.04 0.45
CA ARG A 88 4.15 12.69 -0.87
C ARG A 88 5.41 13.52 -1.17
N THR A 89 6.41 12.90 -1.78
CA THR A 89 7.64 13.58 -2.25
C THR A 89 7.36 14.44 -3.48
N PHE A 90 6.61 13.89 -4.43
CA PHE A 90 6.18 14.57 -5.65
C PHE A 90 4.98 15.49 -5.36
N LYS A 91 5.25 16.68 -4.81
CA LYS A 91 4.23 17.64 -4.39
C LYS A 91 3.46 18.20 -5.57
N THR A 92 4.20 18.68 -6.57
CA THR A 92 3.63 19.33 -7.75
C THR A 92 3.50 18.30 -8.85
N VAL A 93 2.37 17.61 -8.88
CA VAL A 93 2.11 16.44 -9.75
C VAL A 93 1.96 16.87 -11.22
N ALA A 94 3.09 17.17 -11.87
CA ALA A 94 3.23 17.46 -13.28
C ALA A 94 4.38 16.61 -13.85
N PRO A 95 4.10 15.66 -14.75
CA PRO A 95 5.13 14.83 -15.37
C PRO A 95 6.17 15.65 -16.13
N TRP A 96 7.42 15.21 -16.07
CA TRP A 96 8.53 15.84 -16.79
C TRP A 96 8.38 15.67 -18.29
N GLY A 97 8.71 16.73 -19.04
CA GLY A 97 8.81 16.64 -20.48
C GLY A 97 10.15 16.06 -20.91
N PRO A 98 10.24 15.56 -22.16
CA PRO A 98 11.53 15.27 -22.78
C PRO A 98 12.43 16.50 -22.73
N ASP A 99 13.68 16.30 -22.32
CA ASP A 99 14.71 17.36 -22.26
C ASP A 99 14.33 18.57 -21.40
N GLU A 100 13.32 18.44 -20.51
CA GLU A 100 12.98 19.50 -19.56
C GLU A 100 14.14 19.62 -18.56
N ASP A 101 14.91 20.70 -18.71
CA ASP A 101 16.09 20.97 -17.89
C ASP A 101 15.64 21.36 -16.46
N PRO A 102 15.93 20.54 -15.45
CA PRO A 102 15.51 20.81 -14.09
C PRO A 102 16.33 21.91 -13.41
N ASP A 103 17.50 22.26 -13.96
CA ASP A 103 18.41 23.27 -13.41
C ASP A 103 18.22 24.65 -14.06
N ASN A 104 17.47 24.71 -15.16
CA ASN A 104 17.34 25.91 -15.97
C ASN A 104 15.87 26.35 -15.98
N ASP A 105 15.61 27.55 -15.44
CA ASP A 105 14.33 28.23 -15.47
C ASP A 105 13.93 28.55 -16.94
N TYR A 106 13.53 27.54 -17.72
CA TYR A 106 12.76 27.78 -18.94
C TYR A 106 11.48 28.55 -18.55
N PRO A 107 11.05 29.52 -19.39
CA PRO A 107 10.38 30.73 -18.92
C PRO A 107 9.02 30.46 -18.28
N PRO A 108 8.59 31.37 -17.40
CA PRO A 108 8.45 31.12 -15.98
C PRO A 108 7.36 30.08 -15.70
N LEU A 109 7.76 28.83 -15.50
CA LEU A 109 6.96 27.90 -14.70
C LEU A 109 7.14 28.27 -13.21
N THR A 110 6.79 29.48 -12.81
CA THR A 110 6.93 29.97 -11.42
C THR A 110 6.21 29.09 -10.39
N ASP A 111 5.31 28.23 -10.86
CA ASP A 111 4.51 27.31 -10.06
C ASP A 111 5.08 25.87 -10.06
N LEU A 112 6.04 25.52 -10.94
CA LEU A 112 6.68 24.19 -10.96
C LEU A 112 8.10 24.29 -10.41
N LYS A 113 8.25 24.11 -9.11
CA LYS A 113 9.59 24.06 -8.50
C LYS A 113 10.20 22.67 -8.73
N PRO A 114 11.39 22.54 -9.33
CA PRO A 114 12.07 21.24 -9.50
C PRO A 114 12.20 20.45 -8.19
N ALA A 115 12.49 21.15 -7.08
CA ALA A 115 12.58 20.55 -5.75
C ALA A 115 11.25 19.95 -5.22
N GLU A 116 10.11 20.31 -5.81
CA GLU A 116 8.78 19.78 -5.48
C GLU A 116 8.37 18.59 -6.38
N ARG A 117 9.23 18.18 -7.31
CA ARG A 117 9.00 17.12 -8.29
C ARG A 117 10.03 16.00 -8.15
N THR A 118 10.26 15.56 -6.92
CA THR A 118 11.18 14.47 -6.53
C THR A 118 10.41 13.17 -6.30
N GLY A 119 11.05 12.02 -6.52
CA GLY A 119 10.44 10.70 -6.46
C GLY A 119 9.46 10.48 -7.61
N TYR A 120 8.35 9.79 -7.36
CA TYR A 120 7.31 9.58 -8.37
C TYR A 120 5.89 9.48 -7.77
N PHE A 121 4.91 9.62 -8.67
CA PHE A 121 3.49 9.44 -8.48
C PHE A 121 2.93 8.64 -9.67
N TYR A 122 2.32 7.49 -9.38
CA TYR A 122 1.87 6.50 -10.36
C TYR A 122 0.43 6.07 -10.06
N VAL A 123 -0.40 6.06 -11.09
CA VAL A 123 -1.77 5.51 -11.08
C VAL A 123 -1.93 4.63 -12.31
N SER A 124 -2.38 3.40 -12.10
CA SER A 124 -2.78 2.48 -13.16
C SER A 124 -4.25 2.17 -12.98
N GLU A 125 -5.07 2.51 -13.96
CA GLU A 125 -6.49 2.15 -13.99
C GLU A 125 -6.73 0.79 -14.62
N ASN A 126 -5.78 0.26 -15.40
CA ASN A 126 -5.90 -1.01 -16.13
C ASN A 126 -7.15 -1.11 -17.04
N ASP A 127 -8.33 -1.41 -16.50
CA ASP A 127 -9.63 -1.33 -17.17
C ASP A 127 -10.52 -0.25 -16.53
N ILE A 128 -10.81 0.81 -17.28
CA ILE A 128 -11.71 1.91 -16.88
C ILE A 128 -13.13 1.45 -16.45
N ASN A 129 -13.54 0.23 -16.78
CA ASN A 129 -14.85 -0.32 -16.41
C ASN A 129 -14.78 -1.22 -15.16
N ASP A 130 -13.59 -1.52 -14.64
CA ASP A 130 -13.38 -2.37 -13.48
C ASP A 130 -12.66 -1.61 -12.35
N ASP A 131 -13.44 -0.97 -11.47
CA ASP A 131 -12.95 -0.33 -10.23
C ASP A 131 -12.14 -1.27 -9.26
N SER A 132 -11.84 -2.52 -9.61
CA SER A 132 -11.16 -3.50 -8.74
C SER A 132 -9.72 -3.79 -9.12
N ASP A 133 -9.25 -3.33 -10.27
CA ASP A 133 -7.89 -3.57 -10.75
C ASP A 133 -6.97 -2.33 -10.74
N ASP A 134 -7.39 -1.24 -10.10
CA ASP A 134 -6.55 -0.04 -9.97
C ASP A 134 -5.33 -0.26 -9.06
N VAL A 135 -4.21 0.37 -9.43
CA VAL A 135 -3.00 0.46 -8.62
C VAL A 135 -2.65 1.92 -8.39
N PHE A 136 -2.43 2.28 -7.13
CA PHE A 136 -1.92 3.59 -6.75
C PHE A 136 -0.58 3.45 -6.04
N GLN A 137 0.47 4.07 -6.58
CA GLN A 137 1.82 3.98 -6.03
C GLN A 137 2.50 5.35 -6.00
N LEU A 138 3.19 5.67 -4.91
CA LEU A 138 3.92 6.93 -4.75
C LEU A 138 5.13 6.77 -3.85
N THR A 139 5.96 7.80 -3.84
CA THR A 139 7.02 7.97 -2.83
C THR A 139 6.59 8.99 -1.77
N VAL A 140 6.95 8.74 -0.51
CA VAL A 140 6.62 9.59 0.65
C VAL A 140 7.87 10.01 1.39
N ASP A 141 7.82 11.19 2.00
CA ASP A 141 8.78 11.73 2.97
C ASP A 141 7.99 12.21 4.21
N ARG A 142 8.15 11.48 5.31
CA ARG A 142 7.41 11.73 6.55
C ARG A 142 7.70 13.09 7.19
N PHE A 143 8.85 13.69 6.92
CA PHE A 143 9.20 15.02 7.44
C PHE A 143 8.86 16.16 6.49
N ASN A 144 8.27 15.85 5.34
CA ASN A 144 7.87 16.84 4.37
C ASN A 144 6.72 17.70 4.92
N GLY A 145 6.94 19.02 5.02
CA GLY A 145 5.93 20.01 5.40
C GLY A 145 5.99 20.47 6.87
N ASP A 146 7.06 21.16 7.28
CA ASP A 146 7.24 22.03 8.49
C ASP A 146 6.68 21.56 9.86
N ALA A 147 6.05 20.39 9.97
CA ALA A 147 5.20 20.02 11.09
C ALA A 147 5.92 19.19 12.15
N VAL A 148 7.04 18.55 11.79
CA VAL A 148 7.79 17.67 12.69
C VAL A 148 9.29 17.85 12.46
N PRO A 149 10.09 18.14 13.50
CA PRO A 149 11.55 18.17 13.37
C PRO A 149 12.08 16.82 12.85
N ASN A 150 13.07 16.86 11.95
CA ASN A 150 13.79 15.70 11.36
C ASN A 150 14.56 14.82 12.39
N THR A 151 14.21 14.92 13.67
CA THR A 151 14.77 14.16 14.78
C THR A 151 13.69 13.39 15.54
N SER A 152 12.43 13.46 15.11
CA SER A 152 11.31 12.80 15.77
C SER A 152 11.15 11.37 15.24
N PHE A 153 11.72 10.40 15.96
CA PHE A 153 11.56 8.96 15.70
C PHE A 153 10.10 8.50 15.60
N ASN A 154 9.16 9.25 16.20
CA ASN A 154 7.73 8.91 16.18
C ASN A 154 7.10 8.99 14.78
N ASN A 155 7.81 9.55 13.80
CA ASN A 155 7.29 9.75 12.44
C ASN A 155 8.04 8.92 11.39
N LEU A 156 9.02 8.11 11.79
CA LEU A 156 9.70 7.19 10.87
C LEU A 156 8.78 6.03 10.48
N ILE A 157 9.04 5.49 9.31
CA ILE A 157 8.46 4.24 8.83
C ILE A 157 9.44 3.14 9.22
N PHE A 158 8.93 2.07 9.81
CA PHE A 158 9.73 0.93 10.24
C PHE A 158 9.47 -0.26 9.32
N GLY A 159 10.49 -1.09 9.17
CA GLY A 159 10.44 -2.32 8.40
C GLY A 159 11.47 -3.32 8.93
N GLN A 160 11.43 -4.53 8.41
CA GLN A 160 12.41 -5.55 8.71
C GLN A 160 13.78 -5.20 8.12
N ALA A 161 14.83 -5.49 8.87
CA ALA A 161 16.21 -5.46 8.39
C ALA A 161 17.05 -6.49 9.15
N VAL A 162 17.96 -7.18 8.48
CA VAL A 162 18.92 -8.10 9.12
C VAL A 162 20.36 -7.63 8.94
N ALA A 163 21.27 -8.17 9.74
CA ALA A 163 22.70 -7.90 9.56
C ALA A 163 23.17 -8.51 8.23
N ILE A 164 23.77 -7.69 7.36
CA ILE A 164 24.30 -8.17 6.08
C ILE A 164 25.53 -9.03 6.38
N ASN A 165 25.58 -10.27 5.86
CA ASN A 165 26.69 -11.21 6.07
C ASN A 165 27.08 -11.45 7.54
N GLY A 166 26.13 -11.28 8.48
CA GLY A 166 26.39 -11.38 9.91
C GLY A 166 27.35 -10.31 10.46
N ALA A 167 27.58 -9.23 9.69
CA ALA A 167 28.53 -8.16 9.99
C ALA A 167 27.97 -7.19 11.04
N ILE A 168 27.59 -7.68 12.21
CA ILE A 168 26.89 -6.94 13.28
C ILE A 168 27.65 -5.74 13.88
N THR A 169 28.91 -5.53 13.48
CA THR A 169 29.75 -4.41 13.94
C THR A 169 29.83 -3.25 12.94
N GLU A 170 29.39 -3.48 11.70
CA GLU A 170 29.49 -2.46 10.66
C GLU A 170 28.44 -1.37 10.87
N GLU A 171 28.89 -0.12 10.83
CA GLU A 171 28.02 1.01 11.16
C GLU A 171 27.15 1.43 9.97
N ASN A 172 27.65 1.32 8.73
CA ASN A 172 26.92 1.68 7.53
C ASN A 172 26.11 0.47 7.01
N GLN A 173 25.04 0.11 7.72
CA GLN A 173 24.08 -0.91 7.28
C GLN A 173 22.70 -0.70 7.93
N PRO A 174 21.61 -1.17 7.30
CA PRO A 174 20.23 -0.84 7.73
C PRO A 174 19.87 -1.15 9.19
N ILE A 175 20.48 -2.16 9.80
CA ILE A 175 20.22 -2.49 11.22
C ILE A 175 20.91 -1.55 12.21
N TRP A 176 21.84 -0.70 11.74
CA TRP A 176 22.69 0.13 12.59
C TRP A 176 22.51 1.62 12.33
N ASP A 177 22.56 2.05 11.08
CA ASP A 177 22.53 3.49 10.77
C ASP A 177 21.14 4.04 10.49
N ASP A 178 20.19 3.23 10.05
CA ASP A 178 18.84 3.71 9.71
C ASP A 178 17.94 3.92 10.96
N PHE A 179 18.34 3.35 12.10
CA PHE A 179 17.73 3.59 13.40
C PHE A 179 18.72 3.28 14.52
N ASP A 180 19.00 4.24 15.41
CA ASP A 180 19.91 4.08 16.56
C ASP A 180 19.59 2.78 17.32
N PRO A 181 20.42 1.72 17.20
CA PRO A 181 20.30 0.55 18.01
C PRO A 181 20.90 0.94 19.35
N LYS A 182 20.14 1.69 20.15
CA LYS A 182 20.22 1.47 21.59
C LYS A 182 19.72 0.06 21.81
N THR A 183 20.66 -0.86 21.61
CA THR A 183 20.75 -2.14 22.29
C THR A 183 19.90 -2.03 23.53
N ASP A 184 18.91 -2.91 23.64
CA ASP A 184 18.34 -3.09 24.95
C ASP A 184 19.48 -3.44 25.93
N SER A 185 19.19 -3.43 27.23
CA SER A 185 20.19 -3.78 28.23
C SER A 185 20.83 -5.18 28.07
N SER A 186 20.39 -5.98 27.08
CA SER A 186 20.91 -7.29 26.68
C SER A 186 21.85 -7.28 25.47
N GLY A 187 21.96 -6.20 24.69
CA GLY A 187 22.87 -6.15 23.54
C GLY A 187 22.37 -6.86 22.29
N GLU A 188 21.06 -7.11 22.17
CA GLU A 188 20.48 -7.83 21.03
C GLU A 188 20.00 -6.86 19.93
N PHE A 189 20.34 -7.16 18.68
CA PHE A 189 19.94 -6.39 17.50
C PHE A 189 18.46 -6.60 17.21
N ARG A 190 17.73 -5.51 16.91
CA ARG A 190 16.27 -5.55 16.81
C ARG A 190 15.69 -5.98 15.47
N GLY A 191 16.50 -6.43 14.51
CA GLY A 191 15.98 -6.92 13.23
C GLY A 191 15.07 -5.90 12.50
N THR A 192 15.28 -4.60 12.76
CA THR A 192 14.38 -3.51 12.36
C THR A 192 15.21 -2.43 11.70
N GLY A 193 14.81 -2.01 10.51
CA GLY A 193 15.28 -0.80 9.83
C GLY A 193 14.24 0.31 9.94
N ALA A 194 14.64 1.54 9.69
CA ALA A 194 13.71 2.67 9.63
C ALA A 194 14.10 3.68 8.56
N SER A 195 13.11 4.35 7.99
CA SER A 195 13.38 5.48 7.12
C SER A 195 12.27 6.51 7.20
N GLN A 196 12.61 7.76 6.93
CA GLN A 196 11.62 8.80 6.67
C GLN A 196 10.98 8.65 5.30
N PHE A 197 11.67 7.96 4.38
CA PHE A 197 11.28 7.80 2.99
C PHE A 197 10.78 6.39 2.73
N ALA A 198 9.75 6.25 1.89
CA ALA A 198 9.30 4.96 1.41
C ALA A 198 8.62 5.06 0.04
N GLU A 199 8.64 3.96 -0.69
CA GLU A 199 7.65 3.66 -1.72
C GLU A 199 6.41 3.04 -1.06
N VAL A 200 5.23 3.54 -1.40
CA VAL A 200 3.94 3.04 -0.89
C VAL A 200 3.06 2.69 -2.06
N CYS A 201 2.50 1.47 -2.06
CA CYS A 201 1.59 0.99 -3.08
C CYS A 201 0.27 0.50 -2.46
N TYR A 202 -0.84 0.84 -3.10
CA TYR A 202 -2.19 0.38 -2.80
C TYR A 202 -2.77 -0.37 -3.99
N PHE A 203 -3.43 -1.48 -3.71
CA PHE A 203 -4.13 -2.30 -4.70
C PHE A 203 -5.10 -3.25 -3.98
N VAL A 204 -6.13 -3.71 -4.69
CA VAL A 204 -7.06 -4.72 -4.16
C VAL A 204 -6.79 -6.06 -4.81
N ARG A 205 -6.68 -7.13 -4.02
CA ARG A 205 -6.57 -8.48 -4.57
C ARG A 205 -7.41 -9.45 -3.78
N ASN A 206 -8.21 -10.26 -4.47
CA ASN A 206 -9.08 -11.28 -3.86
C ASN A 206 -9.93 -10.72 -2.69
N GLY A 207 -10.48 -9.52 -2.89
CA GLY A 207 -11.29 -8.81 -1.91
C GLY A 207 -10.54 -8.32 -0.67
N SER A 208 -9.23 -8.14 -0.75
CA SER A 208 -8.40 -7.54 0.29
C SER A 208 -7.67 -6.33 -0.28
N LEU A 209 -7.75 -5.19 0.42
CA LEU A 209 -6.95 -4.01 0.12
C LEU A 209 -5.61 -4.13 0.82
N TYR A 210 -4.55 -4.02 0.04
CA TYR A 210 -3.17 -4.07 0.49
C TYR A 210 -2.57 -2.67 0.50
N ARG A 211 -1.63 -2.45 1.42
CA ARG A 211 -0.72 -1.32 1.45
C ARG A 211 0.69 -1.85 1.58
N ARG A 212 1.38 -1.99 0.45
CA ARG A 212 2.78 -2.39 0.43
C ARG A 212 3.67 -1.18 0.69
N VAL A 213 4.65 -1.34 1.57
CA VAL A 213 5.60 -0.28 1.93
C VAL A 213 7.01 -0.84 1.78
N LEU A 214 7.87 -0.07 1.14
CA LEU A 214 9.29 -0.36 1.01
C LEU A 214 10.08 0.88 1.37
N LEU A 215 10.92 0.78 2.39
CA LEU A 215 11.76 1.86 2.88
C LEU A 215 12.77 2.27 1.80
N VAL A 216 12.93 3.58 1.58
CA VAL A 216 14.03 4.11 0.80
C VAL A 216 15.14 4.44 1.79
N ARG A 217 16.32 3.84 1.65
CA ARG A 217 17.38 3.89 2.65
C ARG A 217 17.86 5.31 2.91
N ARG A 218 18.11 5.66 4.17
CA ARG A 218 18.71 6.95 4.54
C ARG A 218 19.59 6.74 5.78
N PRO A 219 20.91 6.57 5.60
CA PRO A 219 21.84 6.48 6.72
C PRO A 219 21.65 7.68 7.67
N MET A 220 21.42 7.43 8.96
CA MET A 220 21.13 8.49 9.92
C MET A 220 22.43 9.23 10.32
N ASP A 221 22.51 10.49 9.89
CA ASP A 221 23.26 11.59 10.52
C ASP A 221 24.77 11.35 10.80
N ARG A 222 25.46 10.67 9.88
CA ARG A 222 26.92 10.74 9.77
C ARG A 222 27.33 11.36 8.44
N ASP A 223 27.92 12.55 8.53
CA ASP A 223 28.55 13.23 7.40
C ASP A 223 29.55 12.26 6.72
N ASN A 224 29.18 11.73 5.54
CA ASN A 224 29.94 10.86 4.62
C ASN A 224 29.63 9.36 4.61
N MET A 225 28.44 8.90 4.99
CA MET A 225 28.02 7.52 4.65
C MET A 225 27.39 7.46 3.26
N ASP A 226 27.81 6.48 2.47
CA ASP A 226 27.15 6.10 1.22
C ASP A 226 25.77 5.51 1.54
N TYR A 227 24.79 5.72 0.66
CA TYR A 227 23.49 5.09 0.78
C TYR A 227 23.54 3.60 0.44
N GLN A 228 24.63 3.08 -0.12
CA GLN A 228 24.91 1.64 -0.10
C GLN A 228 25.60 1.22 1.20
N PRO A 229 25.25 0.05 1.76
CA PRO A 229 25.95 -0.48 2.94
C PRO A 229 27.41 -0.83 2.61
N ASP A 230 28.35 -0.36 3.43
CA ASP A 230 29.79 -0.60 3.30
C ASP A 230 30.48 -0.79 4.67
N ASP A 231 31.71 -1.30 4.66
CA ASP A 231 32.60 -1.35 5.85
C ASP A 231 33.57 -0.16 5.91
N GLY A 232 33.28 0.92 5.17
CA GLY A 232 34.18 2.05 4.93
C GLY A 232 35.30 1.78 3.92
N THR A 233 35.44 0.56 3.39
CA THR A 233 36.40 0.22 2.33
C THR A 233 35.81 -0.56 1.16
N THR A 234 34.77 -1.35 1.40
CA THR A 234 34.12 -2.22 0.43
C THR A 234 32.62 -2.31 0.70
N ASP A 235 31.84 -2.41 -0.37
CA ASP A 235 30.40 -2.67 -0.30
C ASP A 235 30.13 -3.98 0.45
N LEU A 236 29.14 -3.99 1.34
CA LEU A 236 28.75 -5.21 2.06
C LEU A 236 27.97 -6.19 1.17
N ILE A 237 27.34 -5.69 0.10
CA ILE A 237 26.68 -6.49 -0.94
C ILE A 237 27.50 -6.38 -2.22
N VAL A 238 28.32 -7.39 -2.48
CA VAL A 238 29.28 -7.39 -3.59
C VAL A 238 28.75 -8.05 -4.86
N ASP A 239 27.81 -8.98 -4.73
CA ASP A 239 27.24 -9.78 -5.81
C ASP A 239 25.72 -9.97 -5.57
N GLU A 240 25.13 -11.05 -6.09
CA GLU A 240 23.76 -11.46 -5.77
C GLU A 240 23.57 -11.61 -4.26
N TYR A 241 22.47 -11.08 -3.72
CA TYR A 241 22.04 -11.30 -2.35
C TYR A 241 21.36 -12.68 -2.25
N ASP A 242 22.20 -13.71 -2.28
CA ASP A 242 21.91 -15.05 -1.78
C ASP A 242 22.90 -15.25 -0.64
N SER A 243 22.44 -15.55 0.58
CA SER A 243 23.37 -15.80 1.68
C SER A 243 24.11 -17.12 1.41
N GLU A 244 25.10 -17.11 0.52
CA GLU A 244 25.94 -18.28 0.27
C GLU A 244 26.88 -18.46 1.48
N ASP A 245 26.44 -19.26 2.44
CA ASP A 245 27.35 -20.27 2.96
C ASP A 245 27.69 -21.19 1.77
N PRO A 246 28.95 -21.21 1.28
CA PRO A 246 29.34 -22.03 0.14
C PRO A 246 29.21 -23.55 0.38
N ASN A 247 28.77 -23.98 1.56
CA ASN A 247 28.41 -25.37 1.87
C ASN A 247 26.90 -25.62 2.08
N SER A 248 26.05 -24.59 2.06
CA SER A 248 24.61 -24.77 2.21
C SER A 248 23.97 -24.91 0.82
N ALA A 249 23.19 -25.97 0.64
CA ALA A 249 22.39 -26.11 -0.57
C ALA A 249 21.42 -24.91 -0.63
N VAL A 250 21.42 -24.20 -1.76
CA VAL A 250 20.43 -23.19 -2.19
C VAL A 250 19.27 -22.96 -1.21
N GLY A 251 19.16 -21.75 -0.64
CA GLY A 251 17.86 -21.25 -0.16
C GLY A 251 17.66 -21.19 1.35
N GLU A 252 18.38 -20.30 2.02
CA GLU A 252 17.96 -19.80 3.33
C GLU A 252 17.85 -18.29 3.42
N SER A 253 18.06 -17.48 2.37
CA SER A 253 17.87 -16.01 2.38
C SER A 253 17.36 -15.48 1.04
N ASP A 254 16.50 -14.47 1.10
CA ASP A 254 16.05 -13.64 -0.03
C ASP A 254 16.02 -12.19 0.46
N PHE A 255 16.34 -11.24 -0.43
CA PHE A 255 16.46 -9.83 -0.08
C PHE A 255 15.20 -9.29 0.59
N TRP A 256 14.02 -9.49 -0.01
CA TRP A 256 12.76 -8.97 0.55
C TRP A 256 12.18 -9.79 1.70
N ARG A 257 12.74 -10.97 1.97
CA ARG A 257 12.46 -11.68 3.21
C ARG A 257 13.24 -11.07 4.38
N ASP A 258 14.43 -10.56 4.10
CA ASP A 258 15.38 -10.07 5.08
C ASP A 258 15.31 -8.54 5.28
N PHE A 259 14.88 -7.79 4.25
CA PHE A 259 14.80 -6.34 4.22
C PHE A 259 13.48 -5.82 3.65
N ASP A 260 12.87 -4.84 4.32
CA ASP A 260 11.73 -4.07 3.83
C ASP A 260 12.14 -2.84 3.03
N TYR A 261 13.21 -2.95 2.26
CA TYR A 261 13.76 -1.82 1.53
C TYR A 261 13.46 -1.90 0.05
N SER A 262 13.27 -0.73 -0.53
CA SER A 262 13.27 -0.54 -1.97
C SER A 262 14.68 -0.81 -2.48
N ALA A 263 14.78 -1.59 -3.55
CA ALA A 263 16.04 -2.00 -4.12
C ALA A 263 15.88 -2.28 -5.61
N TYR A 264 16.99 -2.22 -6.32
CA TYR A 264 17.07 -2.56 -7.74
C TYR A 264 18.27 -3.47 -8.01
N LEU A 265 18.20 -4.21 -9.12
CA LEU A 265 19.31 -5.02 -9.60
C LEU A 265 20.20 -4.14 -10.49
N ASP A 266 21.44 -3.92 -10.09
CA ASP A 266 22.43 -3.25 -10.92
C ASP A 266 23.20 -4.27 -11.75
N THR A 267 22.96 -4.27 -13.06
CA THR A 267 23.63 -5.15 -14.03
C THR A 267 24.82 -4.47 -14.71
N THR A 268 25.17 -3.23 -14.32
CA THR A 268 26.31 -2.49 -14.87
C THR A 268 27.66 -3.14 -14.53
N PRO A 269 27.89 -3.65 -13.30
CA PRO A 269 29.12 -4.39 -12.99
C PRO A 269 29.17 -5.76 -13.68
N ALA A 270 30.36 -6.37 -13.72
CA ALA A 270 30.53 -7.70 -14.34
C ALA A 270 29.74 -8.81 -13.64
N THR A 271 29.52 -8.65 -12.32
CA THR A 271 28.59 -9.47 -11.55
C THR A 271 27.40 -8.58 -11.18
N PRO A 272 26.15 -8.97 -11.50
CA PRO A 272 24.98 -8.26 -11.03
C PRO A 272 24.97 -8.21 -9.50
N LYS A 273 24.58 -7.07 -8.94
CA LYS A 273 24.42 -6.92 -7.49
C LYS A 273 23.14 -6.18 -7.15
N VAL A 274 22.61 -6.43 -5.96
CA VAL A 274 21.50 -5.66 -5.43
C VAL A 274 22.00 -4.38 -4.80
N ASN A 275 21.38 -3.27 -5.17
CA ASN A 275 21.59 -1.99 -4.53
C ASN A 275 20.28 -1.51 -3.89
N PHE A 276 20.40 -0.87 -2.74
CA PHE A 276 19.29 -0.17 -2.10
C PHE A 276 18.95 1.09 -2.90
N ASN A 277 17.66 1.39 -3.08
CA ASN A 277 17.26 2.76 -3.38
C ASN A 277 17.44 3.59 -2.11
N GLY A 278 18.08 4.75 -2.21
CA GLY A 278 18.45 5.51 -1.02
C GLY A 278 18.66 6.99 -1.24
N VAL A 279 18.86 7.70 -0.13
CA VAL A 279 19.15 9.13 -0.06
C VAL A 279 20.41 9.30 0.77
N GLY A 280 21.51 9.65 0.12
CA GLY A 280 22.83 9.79 0.74
C GLY A 280 23.52 11.11 0.40
N ASN A 281 24.80 11.22 0.74
CA ASN A 281 25.60 12.39 0.45
C ASN A 281 26.05 12.42 -1.02
N GLY A 282 25.37 13.21 -1.84
CA GLY A 282 25.76 13.50 -3.24
C GLY A 282 24.95 12.74 -4.29
N GLU A 283 24.17 11.74 -3.90
CA GLU A 283 23.21 11.04 -4.76
C GLU A 283 21.94 10.72 -3.97
N SER A 284 20.79 10.88 -4.63
CA SER A 284 19.49 10.53 -4.07
C SER A 284 18.64 9.86 -5.13
N SER A 285 18.16 8.65 -4.87
CA SER A 285 17.18 7.99 -5.73
C SER A 285 15.85 8.77 -5.80
N LEU A 286 15.61 9.78 -4.96
CA LEU A 286 14.43 10.65 -5.08
C LEU A 286 14.67 11.85 -5.98
N GLU A 287 15.91 12.19 -6.31
CA GLU A 287 16.21 13.35 -7.14
C GLU A 287 15.91 13.06 -8.60
N ASN A 288 15.07 13.90 -9.19
CA ASN A 288 14.70 13.82 -10.61
C ASN A 288 15.48 14.81 -11.47
N PHE A 289 16.61 15.28 -10.95
CA PHE A 289 17.43 16.32 -11.53
C PHE A 289 18.92 16.04 -11.34
N GLY A 290 19.79 16.74 -12.08
CA GLY A 290 21.23 16.71 -11.82
C GLY A 290 22.00 15.47 -12.30
N GLY A 291 21.45 14.66 -13.21
CA GLY A 291 22.18 13.51 -13.79
C GLY A 291 22.41 12.35 -12.82
N VAL A 292 21.55 12.22 -11.79
CA VAL A 292 21.53 11.07 -10.89
C VAL A 292 21.39 9.79 -11.70
N ALA A 293 22.26 8.81 -11.43
CA ALA A 293 22.38 7.62 -12.27
C ALA A 293 21.17 6.67 -12.13
N LYS A 294 20.47 6.68 -10.99
CA LYS A 294 19.46 5.68 -10.62
C LYS A 294 18.24 6.30 -9.87
N PRO A 295 17.49 7.22 -10.50
CA PRO A 295 16.33 7.85 -9.86
C PRO A 295 15.14 6.91 -9.84
N LEU A 296 14.32 6.97 -8.79
CA LEU A 296 13.05 6.27 -8.67
C LEU A 296 11.98 6.81 -9.62
N ALA A 297 12.14 8.03 -10.17
CA ALA A 297 11.29 8.47 -11.28
C ALA A 297 11.51 7.67 -12.56
N ASP A 298 12.60 6.92 -12.63
CA ASP A 298 12.82 5.93 -13.68
C ASP A 298 12.21 4.58 -13.27
N PRO A 299 11.20 4.07 -14.00
CA PRO A 299 10.48 2.84 -13.66
C PRO A 299 11.36 1.62 -13.41
N VAL A 300 12.54 1.50 -14.06
CA VAL A 300 13.43 0.35 -13.89
C VAL A 300 14.01 0.20 -12.48
N HIS A 301 13.94 1.24 -11.65
CA HIS A 301 14.44 1.19 -10.27
C HIS A 301 13.31 1.03 -9.24
N ARG A 302 12.06 0.92 -9.67
CA ARG A 302 10.89 0.92 -8.78
C ARG A 302 10.45 -0.50 -8.43
N PHE A 303 9.94 -0.66 -7.22
CA PHE A 303 9.27 -1.92 -6.88
C PHE A 303 8.03 -2.17 -7.73
N GLY A 304 7.90 -3.41 -8.22
CA GLY A 304 6.76 -3.85 -9.01
C GLY A 304 6.88 -3.54 -10.50
N PHE A 305 8.06 -3.13 -10.96
CA PHE A 305 8.38 -2.90 -12.36
C PHE A 305 9.50 -3.84 -12.77
N ASP A 306 9.52 -4.19 -14.05
CA ASP A 306 10.63 -4.92 -14.63
C ASP A 306 11.88 -4.03 -14.70
N PHE A 307 13.02 -4.50 -14.21
CA PHE A 307 14.23 -3.67 -14.15
C PHE A 307 14.96 -3.57 -15.48
N GLU A 308 14.58 -4.36 -16.49
CA GLU A 308 15.09 -4.21 -17.84
C GLU A 308 14.22 -3.27 -18.67
N SER A 309 12.92 -3.58 -18.80
CA SER A 309 12.01 -2.78 -19.62
C SER A 309 11.40 -1.57 -18.90
N GLY A 310 11.33 -1.58 -17.56
CA GLY A 310 10.62 -0.58 -16.77
C GLY A 310 9.10 -0.69 -16.86
N LEU A 311 8.57 -1.77 -17.45
CA LEU A 311 7.13 -2.00 -17.53
C LEU A 311 6.58 -2.48 -16.17
N PRO A 312 5.41 -2.00 -15.73
CA PRO A 312 4.80 -2.43 -14.47
C PRO A 312 4.32 -3.89 -14.54
N ARG A 313 4.49 -4.63 -13.44
CA ARG A 313 4.01 -6.01 -13.29
C ARG A 313 2.72 -6.05 -12.45
N GLU A 314 1.58 -5.95 -13.12
CA GLU A 314 0.24 -5.95 -12.48
C GLU A 314 -0.57 -7.22 -12.75
N PHE A 315 -0.16 -7.98 -13.76
CA PHE A 315 -0.84 -9.19 -14.17
C PHE A 315 0.12 -10.38 -14.26
N VAL A 316 -0.43 -11.57 -14.14
CA VAL A 316 0.25 -12.85 -14.36
C VAL A 316 -0.55 -13.68 -15.36
N ASN A 317 -0.07 -14.89 -15.65
CA ASN A 317 -0.70 -15.84 -16.57
C ASN A 317 -0.97 -15.26 -17.96
N GLY A 318 0.06 -14.71 -18.61
CA GLY A 318 -0.06 -14.06 -19.92
C GLY A 318 -0.98 -12.84 -19.90
N ASN A 319 -0.90 -12.05 -18.82
CA ASN A 319 -1.68 -10.84 -18.58
C ASN A 319 -3.19 -11.06 -18.41
N THR A 320 -3.60 -12.21 -17.89
CA THR A 320 -5.03 -12.54 -17.71
C THR A 320 -5.49 -12.52 -16.25
N GLU A 321 -4.56 -12.54 -15.30
CA GLU A 321 -4.86 -12.62 -13.88
C GLU A 321 -4.24 -11.42 -13.16
N TYR A 322 -5.10 -10.52 -12.66
CA TYR A 322 -4.67 -9.33 -11.93
C TYR A 322 -4.11 -9.69 -10.54
N ILE A 323 -2.96 -9.09 -10.22
CA ILE A 323 -2.29 -9.22 -8.93
C ILE A 323 -2.03 -7.87 -8.25
N GLY A 324 -2.11 -6.75 -8.98
CA GLY A 324 -1.69 -5.43 -8.51
C GLY A 324 -0.18 -5.37 -8.28
N ARG A 325 0.29 -5.90 -7.15
CA ARG A 325 1.71 -6.10 -6.84
C ARG A 325 1.94 -7.39 -6.08
N TYR A 326 3.20 -7.82 -6.02
CA TYR A 326 3.60 -8.90 -5.11
C TYR A 326 3.49 -8.45 -3.63
N THR A 327 2.90 -9.32 -2.83
CA THR A 327 2.68 -9.16 -1.39
C THR A 327 3.88 -9.60 -0.56
N HIS A 328 3.90 -9.28 0.73
CA HIS A 328 5.00 -9.69 1.62
C HIS A 328 5.10 -11.21 1.70
N GLU A 329 3.98 -11.93 1.65
CA GLU A 329 3.97 -13.40 1.53
C GLU A 329 4.75 -13.87 0.31
N GLU A 330 4.52 -13.26 -0.85
CA GLU A 330 5.13 -13.70 -2.11
C GLU A 330 6.60 -13.34 -2.18
N THR A 331 6.96 -12.10 -1.82
CA THR A 331 8.36 -11.63 -1.85
C THR A 331 9.24 -12.21 -0.75
N SER A 332 8.64 -12.82 0.28
CA SER A 332 9.39 -13.50 1.35
C SER A 332 9.63 -14.98 1.05
N HIS A 333 9.06 -15.50 -0.03
CA HIS A 333 9.19 -16.90 -0.39
C HIS A 333 10.55 -17.19 -1.04
N LEU A 334 11.18 -18.31 -0.68
CA LEU A 334 12.54 -18.68 -1.13
C LEU A 334 12.72 -18.76 -2.67
N ASN A 335 11.63 -19.03 -3.39
CA ASN A 335 11.66 -19.10 -4.85
C ASN A 335 11.47 -17.73 -5.53
N PHE A 336 11.12 -16.68 -4.78
CA PHE A 336 10.96 -15.34 -5.33
C PHE A 336 12.33 -14.79 -5.71
N GLY A 337 13.25 -14.69 -4.75
CA GLY A 337 14.69 -14.50 -4.94
C GLY A 337 15.11 -13.16 -5.51
N TYR A 338 14.18 -12.35 -6.03
CA TYR A 338 14.43 -11.09 -6.71
C TYR A 338 14.22 -9.91 -5.75
N PRO A 339 15.01 -8.82 -5.81
CA PRO A 339 16.10 -8.59 -6.76
C PRO A 339 17.41 -9.27 -6.37
N GLY A 340 17.46 -9.95 -5.21
CA GLY A 340 18.64 -10.63 -4.66
C GLY A 340 19.44 -11.43 -5.68
N ARG A 341 18.73 -12.23 -6.46
CA ARG A 341 19.22 -13.18 -7.43
C ARG A 341 18.24 -13.24 -8.57
N LEU A 342 18.73 -13.37 -9.81
CA LEU A 342 17.84 -13.64 -10.93
C LEU A 342 17.40 -15.11 -10.90
N PRO A 343 16.09 -15.43 -10.76
CA PRO A 343 15.65 -16.83 -10.77
C PRO A 343 15.97 -17.50 -12.11
N VAL A 344 16.16 -18.82 -12.10
CA VAL A 344 16.41 -19.61 -13.34
C VAL A 344 15.26 -19.48 -14.34
N ALA A 345 14.05 -19.23 -13.86
CA ALA A 345 12.86 -18.99 -14.67
C ALA A 345 12.76 -17.54 -15.20
N GLY A 346 13.79 -16.71 -14.99
CA GLY A 346 13.81 -15.29 -15.34
C GLY A 346 13.19 -14.40 -14.25
N SER A 347 13.10 -13.10 -14.55
CA SER A 347 12.61 -12.12 -13.58
C SER A 347 11.12 -12.31 -13.28
N PRO A 348 10.70 -12.41 -12.00
CA PRO A 348 9.28 -12.45 -11.66
C PRO A 348 8.59 -11.11 -11.95
N MET A 349 9.35 -10.02 -12.16
CA MET A 349 8.82 -8.73 -12.58
C MET A 349 8.65 -8.62 -14.11
N SER A 350 9.33 -9.47 -14.90
CA SER A 350 9.21 -9.46 -16.37
C SER A 350 8.06 -10.35 -16.84
N ALA A 351 7.04 -9.74 -17.47
CA ALA A 351 5.93 -10.48 -18.06
C ALA A 351 6.38 -11.40 -19.21
N ALA A 352 7.46 -11.02 -19.90
CA ALA A 352 8.06 -11.81 -20.98
C ALA A 352 8.75 -13.09 -20.47
N ASP A 353 9.45 -13.01 -19.34
CA ASP A 353 10.19 -14.13 -18.76
C ASP A 353 9.28 -15.16 -18.09
N THR A 354 8.25 -14.67 -17.41
CA THR A 354 7.41 -15.49 -16.51
C THR A 354 5.92 -15.45 -16.87
N PRO A 355 5.54 -15.82 -18.11
CA PRO A 355 4.14 -15.73 -18.55
C PRO A 355 3.23 -16.76 -17.87
N THR A 356 3.76 -17.81 -17.23
CA THR A 356 2.98 -18.93 -16.69
C THR A 356 2.71 -18.86 -15.17
N LEU A 357 3.07 -17.76 -14.51
CA LEU A 357 2.70 -17.57 -13.10
C LEU A 357 1.19 -17.52 -12.97
N ALA A 358 0.60 -18.27 -12.04
CA ALA A 358 -0.84 -18.37 -11.87
C ALA A 358 -1.27 -17.99 -10.46
N LEU A 359 -2.44 -17.38 -10.34
CA LEU A 359 -3.06 -16.95 -9.09
C LEU A 359 -3.95 -18.07 -8.55
N THR A 360 -3.69 -18.50 -7.32
CA THR A 360 -4.52 -19.47 -6.61
C THR A 360 -4.90 -18.90 -5.26
N GLN A 361 -6.20 -18.71 -5.02
CA GLN A 361 -6.72 -18.15 -3.78
C GLN A 361 -6.18 -16.74 -3.44
N GLY A 362 -5.85 -15.93 -4.47
CA GLY A 362 -5.36 -14.57 -4.27
C GLY A 362 -3.88 -14.46 -3.91
N VAL A 363 -3.10 -15.53 -4.14
CA VAL A 363 -1.65 -15.55 -4.02
C VAL A 363 -1.07 -16.21 -5.27
N VAL A 364 0.04 -15.70 -5.78
CA VAL A 364 0.76 -16.29 -6.91
C VAL A 364 1.30 -17.64 -6.47
N SER A 365 0.78 -18.70 -7.09
CA SER A 365 0.96 -20.10 -6.68
C SER A 365 2.42 -20.53 -6.55
N ALA A 366 3.33 -19.96 -7.38
CA ALA A 366 4.76 -20.23 -7.32
C ALA A 366 5.46 -19.67 -6.06
N PHE A 367 4.82 -18.69 -5.41
CA PHE A 367 5.35 -17.92 -4.28
C PHE A 367 4.42 -17.96 -3.06
N SER A 368 3.46 -18.89 -3.02
CA SER A 368 2.57 -19.05 -1.86
C SER A 368 3.30 -19.67 -0.68
N GLY A 369 2.96 -19.23 0.54
CA GLY A 369 3.51 -19.79 1.77
C GLY A 369 4.86 -19.21 2.19
N GLY A 370 5.21 -18.00 1.74
CA GLY A 370 6.30 -17.25 2.38
C GLY A 370 5.93 -16.84 3.80
N ASP A 371 6.95 -16.55 4.62
CA ASP A 371 6.79 -16.40 6.07
C ASP A 371 6.00 -15.15 6.49
N ARG A 372 5.91 -14.15 5.61
CA ARG A 372 5.42 -12.79 5.94
C ARG A 372 3.97 -12.55 5.49
N ILE A 373 3.08 -13.45 5.90
CA ILE A 373 1.66 -13.45 5.49
C ILE A 373 0.90 -12.27 6.13
N SER A 374 0.16 -11.53 5.31
CA SER A 374 -0.75 -10.45 5.73
C SER A 374 -0.10 -9.22 6.40
N GLU A 375 1.21 -9.04 6.27
CA GLU A 375 1.89 -7.85 6.82
C GLU A 375 1.51 -6.56 6.08
N ASP A 376 1.09 -6.68 4.83
CA ASP A 376 0.59 -5.60 3.96
C ASP A 376 -0.94 -5.47 3.95
N LEU A 377 -1.68 -6.29 4.69
CA LEU A 377 -3.14 -6.31 4.67
C LEU A 377 -3.73 -5.10 5.42
N LEU A 378 -4.46 -4.24 4.71
CA LEU A 378 -5.06 -3.04 5.28
C LEU A 378 -6.56 -3.22 5.61
N LEU A 379 -7.31 -3.84 4.69
CA LEU A 379 -8.74 -4.08 4.86
C LEU A 379 -9.17 -5.34 4.10
N THR A 380 -10.09 -6.12 4.67
CA THR A 380 -10.67 -7.32 4.02
C THR A 380 -12.12 -7.08 3.61
N ASN A 381 -12.62 -7.94 2.72
CA ASN A 381 -13.96 -7.84 2.12
C ASN A 381 -14.15 -6.55 1.30
N VAL A 382 -13.08 -6.07 0.70
CA VAL A 382 -13.10 -4.96 -0.26
C VAL A 382 -13.67 -5.48 -1.57
N MET A 383 -14.53 -4.70 -2.18
CA MET A 383 -15.20 -5.02 -3.45
C MET A 383 -14.59 -4.22 -4.59
N SER A 384 -14.17 -2.99 -4.34
CA SER A 384 -13.54 -2.12 -5.32
C SER A 384 -12.66 -1.07 -4.65
N PHE A 385 -11.62 -0.64 -5.36
CA PHE A 385 -10.68 0.43 -5.02
C PHE A 385 -10.49 1.25 -6.31
N ASP A 386 -11.23 2.36 -6.37
CA ASP A 386 -11.36 3.21 -7.55
C ASP A 386 -10.57 4.50 -7.34
N VAL A 387 -9.67 4.82 -8.25
CA VAL A 387 -8.80 5.99 -8.24
C VAL A 387 -9.21 6.90 -9.39
N LYS A 388 -9.38 8.19 -9.13
CA LYS A 388 -9.68 9.16 -10.19
C LYS A 388 -8.86 10.41 -10.01
N LEU A 389 -8.40 10.98 -11.11
CA LEU A 389 -7.66 12.23 -11.12
C LEU A 389 -8.58 13.38 -11.49
N TRP A 390 -8.32 14.57 -10.94
CA TRP A 390 -9.05 15.77 -11.32
C TRP A 390 -8.63 16.21 -12.72
N ASP A 391 -9.57 16.10 -13.66
CA ASP A 391 -9.43 16.61 -15.02
C ASP A 391 -9.94 18.06 -15.06
N GLU A 392 -9.03 19.00 -15.26
CA GLU A 392 -9.37 20.43 -15.25
C GLU A 392 -10.12 20.83 -16.53
N SER A 393 -9.86 20.15 -17.65
CA SER A 393 -10.55 20.40 -18.92
C SER A 393 -12.00 19.92 -18.90
N LEU A 394 -12.31 18.86 -18.14
CA LEU A 394 -13.68 18.40 -17.89
C LEU A 394 -14.33 19.07 -16.66
N GLY A 395 -13.54 19.54 -15.70
CA GLY A 395 -14.02 20.06 -14.43
C GLY A 395 -14.63 18.98 -13.53
N ALA A 396 -14.10 17.75 -13.60
CA ALA A 396 -14.59 16.60 -12.85
C ALA A 396 -13.44 15.62 -12.53
N PHE A 397 -13.67 14.73 -11.56
CA PHE A 397 -12.81 13.55 -11.39
C PHE A 397 -13.10 12.55 -12.51
N ALA A 398 -12.05 12.10 -13.19
CA ALA A 398 -12.12 11.18 -14.31
C ALA A 398 -11.03 10.11 -14.19
N ASP A 399 -11.32 8.95 -14.78
CA ASP A 399 -10.39 7.84 -14.91
C ASP A 399 -9.30 8.18 -15.91
N VAL A 400 -8.08 7.70 -15.68
CA VAL A 400 -6.99 7.89 -16.62
C VAL A 400 -7.28 7.11 -17.90
N GLY A 401 -7.27 7.79 -19.05
CA GLY A 401 -7.59 7.17 -20.34
C GLY A 401 -9.06 7.18 -20.73
N HIS A 402 -9.89 7.97 -20.05
CA HIS A 402 -11.32 8.08 -20.38
C HIS A 402 -11.58 8.52 -21.83
N ALA A 403 -12.67 8.03 -22.43
CA ALA A 403 -13.04 8.32 -23.83
C ALA A 403 -13.76 9.67 -24.05
N THR A 404 -13.70 10.60 -23.08
CA THR A 404 -14.41 11.90 -23.20
C THR A 404 -13.52 12.91 -23.90
N SER A 405 -13.87 13.27 -25.13
CA SER A 405 -13.10 14.20 -25.96
C SER A 405 -12.84 15.53 -25.26
N GLY A 406 -11.59 15.98 -25.30
CA GLY A 406 -11.17 17.26 -24.73
C GLY A 406 -10.84 17.23 -23.24
N GLY A 407 -10.85 16.06 -22.59
CA GLY A 407 -10.26 15.88 -21.27
C GLY A 407 -8.74 15.84 -21.31
N ASP A 408 -8.13 16.13 -20.17
CA ASP A 408 -6.69 16.10 -19.92
C ASP A 408 -6.12 14.66 -19.96
N PHE A 409 -6.95 13.66 -19.64
CA PHE A 409 -6.60 12.23 -19.69
C PHE A 409 -7.35 11.47 -20.80
N PHE A 410 -7.75 12.17 -21.86
CA PHE A 410 -8.46 11.58 -22.97
C PHE A 410 -7.55 10.62 -23.75
N TYR A 411 -7.97 9.35 -23.87
CA TYR A 411 -7.33 8.39 -24.76
C TYR A 411 -7.88 8.52 -26.19
N ASP A 412 -6.99 8.73 -27.15
CA ASP A 412 -7.29 8.79 -28.58
C ASP A 412 -6.39 7.79 -29.32
N ASP A 413 -6.98 6.73 -29.87
CA ASP A 413 -6.28 5.73 -30.69
C ASP A 413 -5.76 6.29 -32.02
N THR A 414 -6.17 7.50 -32.39
CA THR A 414 -5.81 8.17 -33.65
C THR A 414 -4.91 9.40 -33.51
N ALA A 415 -4.64 9.90 -32.30
CA ALA A 415 -3.87 11.13 -32.11
C ALA A 415 -2.48 10.92 -31.48
N ALA A 416 -1.50 11.68 -31.98
CA ALA A 416 -0.16 11.85 -31.40
C ALA A 416 -0.16 12.65 -30.08
N SER A 417 -1.29 12.65 -29.36
CA SER A 417 -1.46 13.33 -28.08
C SER A 417 -0.94 12.41 -26.97
N ALA A 418 0.39 12.40 -26.81
CA ALA A 418 1.14 11.99 -25.61
C ALA A 418 0.99 10.57 -25.04
N VAL A 419 0.18 9.66 -25.60
CA VAL A 419 0.14 8.29 -25.09
C VAL A 419 1.41 7.55 -25.51
N GLN A 420 2.29 7.24 -24.55
CA GLN A 420 3.32 6.24 -24.79
C GLN A 420 2.66 4.86 -24.82
N GLN A 421 2.17 4.46 -26.00
CA GLN A 421 1.32 3.26 -26.20
C GLN A 421 2.05 1.95 -25.84
N ASN A 422 3.37 2.00 -25.77
CA ASN A 422 4.23 0.88 -25.38
C ASN A 422 4.46 0.80 -23.87
N TYR A 423 3.91 1.73 -23.07
CA TYR A 423 4.05 1.74 -21.64
C TYR A 423 2.74 1.38 -20.93
N GLY A 424 2.80 0.34 -20.10
CA GLY A 424 1.72 -0.12 -19.26
C GLY A 424 1.81 -1.61 -18.96
N PRO A 425 1.00 -2.12 -18.02
CA PRO A 425 1.13 -3.51 -17.58
C PRO A 425 0.59 -4.52 -18.60
N LEU A 426 -0.30 -4.07 -19.47
CA LEU A 426 -0.85 -4.84 -20.60
C LEU A 426 -0.14 -4.51 -21.91
N SER A 427 1.00 -3.79 -21.88
CA SER A 427 1.71 -3.42 -23.11
C SER A 427 2.27 -4.66 -23.78
N ASP A 428 1.87 -4.81 -25.04
CA ASP A 428 2.17 -5.93 -25.91
C ASP A 428 3.56 -5.76 -26.52
N TYR A 429 4.62 -6.03 -25.74
CA TYR A 429 5.97 -6.06 -26.30
C TYR A 429 6.31 -7.45 -26.87
N ASP A 430 5.53 -7.90 -27.85
CA ASP A 430 5.98 -8.97 -28.75
C ASP A 430 5.42 -8.87 -30.17
N ASP A 431 6.05 -8.03 -31.00
CA ASP A 431 5.84 -7.97 -32.46
C ASP A 431 6.39 -9.21 -33.20
N THR A 432 6.87 -10.24 -32.48
CA THR A 432 7.47 -11.45 -33.07
C THR A 432 6.68 -12.73 -32.82
N VAL A 433 5.65 -12.73 -31.98
CA VAL A 433 4.78 -13.90 -31.75
C VAL A 433 3.60 -13.87 -32.73
N PRO A 434 3.57 -14.74 -33.77
CA PRO A 434 2.59 -14.65 -34.85
C PRO A 434 1.16 -15.10 -34.48
N ASP A 435 0.94 -15.55 -33.24
CA ASP A 435 -0.32 -16.17 -32.78
C ASP A 435 -0.84 -15.54 -31.47
N TYR A 436 -0.24 -14.45 -30.99
CA TYR A 436 -0.83 -13.63 -29.93
C TYR A 436 -1.73 -12.60 -30.60
N THR A 437 -3.04 -12.77 -30.51
CA THR A 437 -3.97 -11.66 -30.69
C THR A 437 -3.96 -10.87 -29.39
N PRO A 438 -3.26 -9.72 -29.31
CA PRO A 438 -3.24 -8.94 -28.10
C PRO A 438 -4.65 -8.54 -27.66
N PRO A 439 -4.84 -8.24 -26.36
CA PRO A 439 -5.99 -7.44 -25.94
C PRO A 439 -6.11 -6.24 -26.89
N ALA A 440 -7.36 -5.88 -27.22
CA ALA A 440 -7.61 -4.90 -28.25
C ALA A 440 -6.81 -3.62 -27.94
N VAL A 441 -6.36 -2.91 -28.98
CA VAL A 441 -5.63 -1.62 -28.87
C VAL A 441 -6.37 -0.58 -27.99
N ALA A 442 -7.64 -0.83 -27.68
CA ALA A 442 -8.49 -0.08 -26.76
C ALA A 442 -8.12 -0.20 -25.26
N ASP A 443 -7.25 -1.14 -24.87
CA ASP A 443 -6.86 -1.37 -23.46
C ASP A 443 -5.46 -0.82 -23.12
N ARG A 444 -4.87 -0.03 -24.03
CA ARG A 444 -3.53 0.57 -23.85
C ARG A 444 -3.66 1.99 -23.32
N GLY A 445 -2.76 2.37 -22.42
CA GLY A 445 -2.61 3.77 -22.01
C GLY A 445 -3.58 4.23 -20.91
N HIS A 446 -3.97 3.36 -19.97
CA HIS A 446 -4.74 3.77 -18.79
C HIS A 446 -3.83 4.00 -17.57
N VAL A 447 -2.65 4.57 -17.80
CA VAL A 447 -1.61 4.74 -16.77
C VAL A 447 -1.16 6.20 -16.73
N PHE A 448 -1.23 6.82 -15.56
CA PHE A 448 -0.62 8.12 -15.29
C PHE A 448 0.67 7.90 -14.50
N ASP A 449 1.77 8.46 -14.98
CA ASP A 449 3.07 8.34 -14.31
C ASP A 449 3.92 9.60 -14.47
N THR A 450 4.60 9.98 -13.39
CA THR A 450 5.61 11.03 -13.39
C THR A 450 6.98 10.42 -13.68
N TRP A 451 7.48 10.66 -14.89
CA TRP A 451 8.78 10.15 -15.33
C TRP A 451 9.93 11.11 -15.07
N HIS A 452 11.15 10.57 -15.07
CA HIS A 452 12.37 11.36 -15.16
C HIS A 452 12.47 12.01 -16.56
N PRO A 453 12.98 13.26 -16.70
CA PRO A 453 13.06 13.96 -18.00
C PRO A 453 13.98 13.28 -19.04
N ALA A 454 14.88 12.41 -18.58
CA ALA A 454 15.88 11.74 -19.41
C ALA A 454 15.53 10.26 -19.74
N ILE A 455 14.27 9.84 -19.58
CA ILE A 455 13.85 8.49 -19.99
C ILE A 455 13.87 8.38 -21.51
N ASP A 456 14.49 7.32 -22.03
CA ASP A 456 14.57 6.99 -23.46
C ASP A 456 14.66 5.46 -23.62
N ARG A 457 13.52 4.78 -23.70
CA ARG A 457 13.36 3.31 -23.74
C ARG A 457 12.21 2.79 -24.58
N TYR A 458 11.12 3.52 -24.69
CA TYR A 458 9.81 3.02 -25.13
C TYR A 458 9.47 3.40 -26.58
N ASP A 459 10.29 4.22 -27.23
CA ASP A 459 10.22 4.51 -28.66
C ASP A 459 11.49 4.11 -29.43
N SER A 460 11.37 4.06 -30.77
CA SER A 460 12.47 3.68 -31.69
C SER A 460 13.06 4.88 -32.43
N THR A 461 12.70 6.08 -32.02
CA THR A 461 13.08 7.35 -32.63
C THR A 461 14.27 7.98 -31.90
N VAL A 462 14.73 9.13 -32.37
CA VAL A 462 15.91 9.82 -31.83
C VAL A 462 15.42 10.93 -30.91
N GLY A 463 15.36 10.67 -29.61
CA GLY A 463 15.01 11.65 -28.57
C GLY A 463 14.42 10.99 -27.33
N PRO A 464 14.37 11.68 -26.17
CA PRO A 464 13.78 11.11 -24.97
C PRO A 464 12.28 10.87 -25.12
N ASP A 465 11.77 9.84 -24.44
CA ASP A 465 10.36 9.50 -24.43
C ASP A 465 9.51 10.56 -23.70
N VAL A 466 8.27 10.70 -24.14
CA VAL A 466 7.25 11.44 -23.41
C VAL A 466 6.59 10.58 -22.33
N PRO A 467 6.26 11.14 -21.16
CA PRO A 467 5.47 10.43 -20.16
C PRO A 467 4.06 10.09 -20.69
N PRO A 468 3.39 9.05 -20.14
CA PRO A 468 2.14 8.51 -20.69
C PRO A 468 0.99 9.53 -20.78
N TYR A 469 0.89 10.41 -19.79
CA TYR A 469 0.01 11.57 -19.83
C TYR A 469 0.77 12.79 -19.33
N ARG A 470 0.66 13.90 -20.06
CA ARG A 470 1.16 15.20 -19.62
C ARG A 470 0.15 16.28 -19.97
N PRO A 471 -0.85 16.52 -19.10
CA PRO A 471 -1.80 17.60 -19.31
C PRO A 471 -1.07 18.92 -19.52
N THR A 472 -1.44 19.64 -20.57
CA THR A 472 -0.87 20.95 -20.89
C THR A 472 -1.95 22.01 -21.05
N ARG A 473 -1.57 23.27 -20.96
CA ARG A 473 -2.40 24.40 -21.38
C ARG A 473 -1.72 25.10 -22.55
N ILE A 474 -2.51 25.43 -23.56
CA ILE A 474 -2.09 26.35 -24.63
C ILE A 474 -2.42 27.75 -24.12
N ASP A 475 -1.40 28.47 -23.70
CA ASP A 475 -1.51 29.88 -23.33
C ASP A 475 -0.98 30.73 -24.49
N ALA A 476 -1.76 31.69 -24.98
CA ALA A 476 -1.40 32.56 -26.10
C ALA A 476 -0.15 33.42 -25.82
N SER A 477 0.29 33.52 -24.56
CA SER A 477 1.52 34.19 -24.15
C SER A 477 2.79 33.32 -24.24
N PHE A 478 2.64 32.01 -24.50
CA PHE A 478 3.74 31.07 -24.63
C PHE A 478 3.79 30.46 -26.03
N THR A 479 5.00 30.27 -26.56
CA THR A 479 5.23 29.56 -27.83
C THR A 479 5.17 28.04 -27.70
N GLU A 480 5.32 27.52 -26.47
CA GLU A 480 5.29 26.08 -26.17
C GLU A 480 4.16 25.73 -25.18
N PRO A 481 3.55 24.53 -25.26
CA PRO A 481 2.56 24.07 -24.30
C PRO A 481 3.12 24.01 -22.86
N VAL A 482 2.39 24.60 -21.92
CA VAL A 482 2.82 24.68 -20.52
C VAL A 482 2.21 23.50 -19.74
N PRO A 483 2.98 22.69 -19.00
CA PRO A 483 2.43 21.60 -18.19
C PRO A 483 1.43 22.11 -17.15
N ARG A 484 0.38 21.33 -16.93
CA ARG A 484 -0.67 21.59 -15.94
C ARG A 484 -0.56 20.54 -14.82
N PRO A 485 -0.23 20.94 -13.58
CA PRO A 485 -0.27 20.02 -12.44
C PRO A 485 -1.65 19.45 -12.21
N ILE A 486 -1.69 18.18 -11.80
CA ILE A 486 -2.89 17.56 -11.28
C ILE A 486 -3.21 18.18 -9.92
N ARG A 487 -4.45 18.60 -9.75
CA ARG A 487 -4.85 19.42 -8.60
C ARG A 487 -5.47 18.63 -7.46
N ALA A 488 -6.05 17.47 -7.77
CA ALA A 488 -6.70 16.63 -6.77
C ALA A 488 -6.78 15.18 -7.25
N ILE A 489 -6.90 14.29 -6.28
CA ILE A 489 -7.17 12.85 -6.45
C ILE A 489 -8.42 12.49 -5.65
N GLN A 490 -9.24 11.60 -6.20
CA GLN A 490 -10.34 10.96 -5.51
C GLN A 490 -10.06 9.46 -5.42
N ILE A 491 -10.20 8.90 -4.22
CA ILE A 491 -10.08 7.45 -3.98
C ILE A 491 -11.38 6.95 -3.36
N THR A 492 -12.03 5.99 -4.01
CA THR A 492 -13.30 5.40 -3.59
C THR A 492 -13.11 3.93 -3.26
N ILE A 493 -13.39 3.54 -2.01
CA ILE A 493 -13.23 2.16 -1.54
C ILE A 493 -14.60 1.62 -1.16
N ARG A 494 -15.06 0.58 -1.85
CA ARG A 494 -16.30 -0.13 -1.52
C ARG A 494 -15.97 -1.43 -0.81
N TYR A 495 -16.59 -1.71 0.33
CA TYR A 495 -16.32 -2.93 1.10
C TYR A 495 -17.59 -3.45 1.78
N ARG A 496 -17.66 -4.76 2.02
CA ARG A 496 -18.78 -5.43 2.66
C ARG A 496 -18.54 -5.57 4.15
N ASP A 497 -19.51 -5.13 4.94
CA ASP A 497 -19.51 -5.37 6.39
C ASP A 497 -19.95 -6.81 6.69
N PRO A 498 -19.08 -7.68 7.24
CA PRO A 498 -19.43 -9.08 7.51
C PRO A 498 -20.49 -9.25 8.62
N GLN A 499 -20.70 -8.25 9.48
CA GLN A 499 -21.67 -8.32 10.58
C GLN A 499 -23.07 -7.88 10.16
N SER A 500 -23.16 -6.87 9.29
CA SER A 500 -24.45 -6.35 8.82
C SER A 500 -24.83 -6.81 7.41
N ASP A 501 -23.91 -7.46 6.70
CA ASP A 501 -24.03 -7.90 5.31
C ASP A 501 -24.25 -6.77 4.30
N LYS A 502 -23.99 -5.52 4.70
CA LYS A 502 -24.22 -4.33 3.88
C LYS A 502 -22.94 -3.85 3.24
N THR A 503 -23.06 -3.35 2.01
CA THR A 503 -21.99 -2.61 1.34
C THR A 503 -21.84 -1.23 1.98
N ARG A 504 -20.58 -0.84 2.19
CA ARG A 504 -20.14 0.47 2.66
C ARG A 504 -19.25 1.07 1.59
N GLN A 505 -19.21 2.41 1.56
CA GLN A 505 -18.35 3.17 0.68
C GLN A 505 -17.64 4.23 1.50
N LEU A 506 -16.34 4.32 1.29
CA LEU A 506 -15.47 5.40 1.73
C LEU A 506 -15.02 6.16 0.50
N THR A 507 -15.13 7.49 0.51
CA THR A 507 -14.60 8.34 -0.56
C THR A 507 -13.71 9.39 0.07
N LEU A 508 -12.45 9.42 -0.34
CA LEU A 508 -11.46 10.43 0.01
C LEU A 508 -11.26 11.34 -1.20
N GLN A 509 -11.37 12.64 -1.02
CA GLN A 509 -10.92 13.64 -2.00
C GLN A 509 -9.80 14.43 -1.36
N HIS A 510 -8.65 14.48 -2.03
CA HIS A 510 -7.43 15.10 -1.51
C HIS A 510 -6.87 16.11 -2.51
N SER A 511 -6.45 17.28 -2.00
CA SER A 511 -5.78 18.31 -2.80
C SER A 511 -4.32 17.94 -3.03
N LEU A 512 -3.88 18.00 -4.28
CA LEU A 512 -2.48 17.79 -4.69
C LEU A 512 -1.75 19.12 -4.95
N ILE A 513 -2.44 20.25 -4.76
CA ILE A 513 -1.80 21.56 -4.64
C ILE A 513 -1.66 21.91 -3.16
N ASP A 514 -0.46 22.36 -2.78
CA ASP A 514 -0.12 22.79 -1.42
C ASP A 514 -0.41 24.29 -1.19
#